data_AF-A0A6G1WSU9-F1
#
_entry.id   AF-A0A6G1WSU9-F1
#
_cell.length_a   1.000
_cell.length_b   1.000
_cell.length_c   1.000
_cell.angle_alpha   90.00
_cell.angle_beta   90.00
_cell.angle_gamma   90.00
#
_symmetry.space_group_name_H-M   'P 1'
#
loop_
_entity.id
_entity.type
_entity.pdbx_description
1 polymer ?
#
loop_
_entity_poly.entity_id
_entity_poly.type
_entity_poly.pdbx_seq_one_letter_code
_entity_poly.pdbx_strand_id
1 'polypeptide(L)' 'ARPAVRVILRVWRETDLAEELEQAVEGTTHLLAVSASAVPGLASQRDSVAIGGVTYQVINIDDDARAMLRISLAGDI' A
#
# COMPACT_ATOMS: atom_id res chain seq x y z
N ALA A 1 -1.50 -17.96 -14.84
CA ALA A 1 -1.92 -16.71 -14.17
C ALA A 1 -2.04 -16.98 -12.67
N ARG A 2 -1.54 -16.11 -11.79
CA ARG A 2 -1.79 -16.24 -10.34
C ARG A 2 -3.24 -15.79 -10.06
N PRO A 3 -3.97 -16.46 -9.14
CA PRO A 3 -5.32 -16.07 -8.79
C PRO A 3 -5.33 -14.67 -8.17
N ALA A 4 -6.39 -13.90 -8.42
CA ALA A 4 -6.58 -12.60 -7.80
C ALA A 4 -6.80 -12.77 -6.28
N VAL A 5 -6.09 -11.99 -5.48
CA VAL A 5 -6.19 -12.02 -4.02
C VAL A 5 -7.17 -10.94 -3.56
N ARG A 6 -8.09 -11.31 -2.67
CA ARG A 6 -9.01 -10.34 -2.04
C ARG A 6 -8.29 -9.61 -0.90
N VAL A 7 -8.43 -8.29 -0.89
CA VAL A 7 -7.80 -7.41 0.09
C VAL A 7 -8.79 -6.37 0.59
N ILE A 8 -8.54 -5.81 1.77
CA ILE A 8 -9.22 -4.60 2.26
C ILE A 8 -8.31 -3.43 1.93
N LEU A 9 -8.77 -2.53 1.06
CA LEU A 9 -8.08 -1.29 0.73
C LEU A 9 -8.55 -0.14 1.62
N ARG A 10 -7.61 0.56 2.26
CA ARG A 10 -7.83 1.83 2.95
C ARG A 10 -6.95 2.89 2.30
N VAL A 11 -7.56 4.00 1.91
CA VAL A 11 -6.87 5.15 1.33
C VAL A 11 -6.96 6.29 2.32
N TRP A 12 -5.81 6.81 2.72
CA TRP A 12 -5.69 8.03 3.53
C TRP A 12 -5.18 9.12 2.61
N ARG A 13 -5.92 10.23 2.53
CA ARG A 13 -5.54 11.42 1.77
C ARG A 13 -5.26 12.51 2.78
N GLU A 14 -4.02 12.96 2.81
CA GLU A 14 -3.59 14.08 3.63
C GLU A 14 -3.15 15.20 2.69
N THR A 15 -3.66 16.41 2.93
CA THR A 15 -3.25 17.61 2.22
C THR A 15 -2.35 18.39 3.17
N ASP A 16 -1.05 18.37 2.90
CA ASP A 16 -0.06 19.13 3.66
C ASP A 16 0.35 20.37 2.86
N LEU A 17 0.54 21.48 3.57
CA LEU A 17 1.11 22.69 2.99
C LEU A 17 2.64 22.52 3.00
N ALA A 18 3.26 22.31 1.85
CA ALA A 18 4.72 22.26 1.78
C ALA A 18 5.25 23.69 2.00
N GLU A 19 5.75 23.98 3.21
CA GLU A 19 6.24 25.30 3.61
C GLU A 19 7.34 25.85 2.69
N GLU A 20 8.12 24.99 2.04
CA GLU A 20 9.20 25.38 1.12
C GLU A 20 8.70 25.81 -0.28
N LEU A 21 7.48 25.45 -0.67
CA LEU A 21 6.96 25.68 -2.02
C LEU A 21 5.66 26.51 -2.06
N GLU A 22 5.09 26.87 -0.90
CA GLU A 22 3.76 27.51 -0.78
C GLU A 22 2.66 26.78 -1.58
N GLN A 23 2.82 25.46 -1.76
CA GLN A 23 1.91 24.61 -2.51
C GLN A 23 1.29 23.55 -1.60
N ALA A 24 -0.01 23.34 -1.74
CA ALA A 24 -0.69 22.19 -1.14
C ALA A 24 -0.26 20.92 -1.89
N VAL A 25 0.43 20.02 -1.19
CA VAL A 25 0.82 18.70 -1.69
C VAL A 25 -0.18 17.68 -1.15
N GLU A 26 -0.82 16.92 -2.03
CA GLU A 26 -1.72 15.83 -1.65
C GLU A 26 -0.93 14.54 -1.53
N GLY A 27 -0.63 14.12 -0.29
CA GLY A 27 -0.06 12.82 -0.01
C GLY A 27 -1.14 11.75 0.06
N THR A 28 -1.11 10.78 -0.87
CA THR A 28 -2.03 9.62 -0.79
C THR A 28 -1.31 8.41 -0.22
N THR A 29 -1.70 7.95 0.98
CA THR A 29 -1.21 6.69 1.55
C THR A 29 -2.21 5.55 1.28
N HIS A 30 -1.75 4.49 0.64
CA HIS A 30 -2.54 3.28 0.41
C HIS A 30 -2.11 2.17 1.38
N LEU A 31 -3.06 1.68 2.16
CA LEU A 31 -2.90 0.55 3.09
C LEU A 31 -3.79 -0.61 2.66
N LEU A 32 -3.19 -1.79 2.52
CA LEU A 32 -3.91 -3.04 2.26
C LEU A 32 -3.86 -3.94 3.48
N ALA A 33 -4.97 -4.61 3.79
CA ALA A 33 -4.99 -5.75 4.68
C ALA A 33 -5.34 -7.02 3.91
N VAL A 34 -4.51 -8.05 4.03
CA VAL A 34 -4.65 -9.33 3.31
C VAL A 34 -4.31 -10.49 4.23
N SER A 35 -4.88 -11.68 4.00
CA SER A 35 -4.47 -12.87 4.74
C SER A 35 -3.04 -13.25 4.38
N ALA A 36 -2.21 -13.52 5.40
CA ALA A 36 -0.80 -13.90 5.19
C ALA A 36 -0.65 -15.16 4.32
N SER A 37 -1.59 -16.10 4.43
CA SER A 37 -1.58 -17.34 3.65
C SER A 37 -1.92 -17.13 2.17
N ALA A 38 -2.54 -16.01 1.81
CA ALA A 38 -2.94 -15.71 0.44
C ALA A 38 -1.79 -15.10 -0.39
N VAL A 39 -0.74 -14.59 0.25
CA VAL A 39 0.42 -13.94 -0.38
C VAL A 39 1.75 -14.47 0.17
N PRO A 40 2.01 -15.78 0.08
CA PRO A 40 3.23 -16.36 0.63
C PRO A 40 4.47 -15.78 -0.07
N GLY A 41 5.42 -15.30 0.72
CA GLY A 41 6.70 -14.79 0.23
C GLY A 41 6.68 -13.34 -0.29
N LEU A 42 5.60 -12.59 -0.06
CA LEU A 42 5.57 -11.15 -0.36
C LEU A 42 6.65 -10.42 0.45
N ALA A 43 7.43 -9.57 -0.23
CA ALA A 43 8.57 -8.85 0.35
C ALA A 43 8.51 -7.34 0.04
N SER A 44 8.77 -6.53 1.07
CA SER A 44 8.88 -5.08 0.93
C SER A 44 10.08 -4.68 0.06
N GLN A 45 9.95 -3.54 -0.63
CA GLN A 45 10.93 -2.93 -1.54
C GLN A 45 11.33 -3.82 -2.75
N ARG A 46 10.70 -4.98 -2.92
CA ARG A 46 10.94 -5.90 -4.03
C ARG A 46 9.67 -6.18 -4.82
N ASP A 47 8.56 -6.31 -4.12
CA ASP A 47 7.28 -6.60 -4.74
C ASP A 47 6.44 -5.33 -4.96
N SER A 48 5.49 -5.46 -5.88
CA SER A 48 4.52 -4.43 -6.22
C SER A 48 3.12 -5.01 -6.27
N VAL A 49 2.11 -4.14 -6.13
CA VAL A 49 0.69 -4.49 -6.19
C VAL A 49 0.04 -3.71 -7.31
N ALA A 50 -0.69 -4.42 -8.18
CA ALA A 50 -1.51 -3.80 -9.22
C ALA A 50 -2.97 -3.65 -8.74
N ILE A 51 -3.48 -2.43 -8.72
CA ILE A 51 -4.87 -2.09 -8.34
C ILE A 51 -5.46 -1.23 -9.45
N GLY A 52 -6.54 -1.68 -10.09
CA GLY A 52 -7.24 -0.88 -11.10
C GLY A 52 -6.38 -0.46 -12.30
N GLY A 53 -5.31 -1.20 -12.61
CA GLY A 53 -4.36 -0.88 -13.69
C GLY A 53 -3.16 -0.02 -13.26
N VAL A 54 -3.14 0.49 -12.03
CA VAL A 54 -2.00 1.22 -11.45
C VAL A 54 -1.14 0.25 -10.64
N THR A 55 0.18 0.37 -10.75
CA THR A 55 1.15 -0.47 -10.02
C THR A 55 1.83 0.35 -8.94
N TYR A 56 1.69 -0.09 -7.69
CA TYR A 56 2.31 0.55 -6.54
C TYR A 56 3.41 -0.33 -5.96
N GLN A 57 4.53 0.27 -5.56
CA GLN A 57 5.59 -0.44 -4.85
C GLN A 57 5.16 -0.74 -3.41
N VAL A 58 5.49 -1.94 -2.91
CA VAL A 58 5.31 -2.28 -1.50
C VAL A 58 6.45 -1.65 -0.70
N ILE A 59 6.16 -0.71 0.18
CA ILE A 59 7.17 -0.03 1.00
C ILE A 59 7.36 -0.69 2.36
N ASN A 60 6.29 -1.24 2.95
CA ASN A 60 6.35 -1.94 4.22
C ASN A 60 5.33 -3.08 4.31
N ILE A 61 5.63 -4.10 5.11
CA ILE A 61 4.74 -5.20 5.44
C ILE A 61 4.82 -5.44 6.95
N ASP A 62 3.69 -5.30 7.65
CA ASP A 62 3.57 -5.61 9.07
C ASP A 62 2.61 -6.79 9.28
N ASP A 63 2.97 -7.72 10.15
CA ASP A 63 2.05 -8.77 10.62
C ASP A 63 1.19 -8.22 11.76
N ASP A 64 -0.13 -8.38 11.68
CA ASP A 64 -1.06 -7.96 12.73
C ASP A 64 -1.12 -8.93 13.93
N ALA A 65 -0.29 -9.98 13.92
CA ALA A 65 -0.23 -11.09 14.86
C ALA A 65 -1.53 -11.92 14.94
N ARG A 66 -2.44 -11.75 13.99
CA ARG A 66 -3.78 -12.37 13.93
C ARG A 66 -4.08 -12.96 12.56
N ALA A 67 -3.03 -13.30 11.79
CA ALA A 67 -3.04 -13.92 10.46
C ALA A 67 -3.29 -12.98 9.28
N MET A 68 -3.25 -11.66 9.49
CA MET A 68 -3.31 -10.67 8.41
C MET A 68 -1.99 -9.92 8.29
N LEU A 69 -1.62 -9.63 7.05
CA LEU A 69 -0.56 -8.69 6.72
C LEU A 69 -1.18 -7.33 6.42
N ARG A 70 -0.56 -6.29 6.97
CA ARG A 70 -0.78 -4.88 6.62
C ARG A 70 0.32 -4.48 5.66
N ILE A 71 -0.05 -4.10 4.44
CA ILE A 71 0.88 -3.73 3.38
C ILE A 71 0.73 -2.23 3.14
N SER A 72 1.83 -1.50 3.34
CA SER A 72 1.91 -0.09 2.97
C SER A 72 2.46 0.01 1.56
N LEU A 73 1.81 0.81 0.73
CA LEU A 73 2.24 1.06 -0.65
C LEU A 73 2.80 2.48 -0.76
N ALA A 74 3.74 2.66 -1.69
CA ALA A 74 4.19 3.99 -2.07
C ALA A 74 3.00 4.82 -2.53
N GLY A 75 2.84 6.01 -1.96
CA GLY A 75 1.86 6.98 -2.41
C GLY A 75 2.21 7.53 -3.79
N ASP A 76 1.19 7.93 -4.54
CA ASP A 76 1.38 8.91 -5.59
C ASP A 76 1.54 10.28 -4.91
N ILE A 77 2.55 11.05 -5.33
CA ILE A 77 2.80 12.44 -4.92
C ILE A 77 2.28 13.35 -6.03
#